data_AF-A0A949XJ36-F1
#
_entry.id   AF-A0A949XJ36-F1
#
_cell.length_a   1.000
_cell.length_b   1.000
_cell.length_c   1.000
_cell.angle_alpha   90.00
_cell.angle_beta   90.00
_cell.angle_gamma   90.00
#
_symmetry.space_group_name_H-M   'P 1'
#
loop_
_entity.id
_entity.type
_entity.pdbx_description
1 polymer ?
#
loop_
_entity_poly.entity_id
_entity_poly.type
_entity_poly.pdbx_seq_one_letter_code
_entity_poly.pdbx_strand_id
1 'polypeptide(L)' 'MPVSGEPKRETLNIRIKPEVRGLIDRAAELVGKNRTDFVLDAARQAAEDALLERTVFM' A
#
# COMPACT_ATOMS: atom_id res chain seq x y z
N MET A 1 17.04 19.12 17.44
CA MET A 1 15.98 19.15 16.41
C MET A 1 16.08 17.87 15.59
N PRO A 2 15.14 16.92 15.64
CA PRO A 2 14.98 15.97 14.55
C PRO A 2 13.82 16.44 13.67
N VAL A 3 14.10 16.62 12.38
CA VAL A 3 13.07 16.75 11.36
C VAL A 3 12.47 15.36 11.17
N SER A 4 11.41 15.06 11.93
CA SER A 4 10.55 13.92 11.62
C SER A 4 10.00 14.16 10.22
N GLY A 5 10.51 13.41 9.24
CA GLY A 5 9.94 13.32 7.91
C GLY A 5 8.54 12.77 8.06
N GLU A 6 7.58 13.66 8.28
CA GLU A 6 6.17 13.34 8.22
C GLU A 6 5.96 12.68 6.86
N PRO A 7 5.54 11.40 6.79
CA PRO A 7 5.20 10.81 5.52
C PRO A 7 4.08 11.68 5.00
N LYS A 8 4.39 12.54 4.02
CA LYS A 8 3.39 13.35 3.33
C LYS A 8 2.33 12.35 2.91
N ARG A 9 1.17 12.42 3.58
CA ARG A 9 -0.03 11.66 3.24
C ARG A 9 -0.53 12.26 1.93
N GLU A 10 0.23 12.04 0.87
CA GLU A 10 -0.16 12.44 -0.46
C GLU A 10 -1.37 11.58 -0.78
N THR A 11 -2.51 12.24 -0.93
CA THR A 11 -3.78 11.54 -1.08
C THR A 11 -3.78 10.95 -2.48
N LEU A 12 -3.32 9.69 -2.58
CA LEU A 12 -3.30 8.97 -3.84
C LEU A 12 -4.76 8.67 -4.21
N ASN A 13 -5.29 9.47 -5.14
CA ASN A 13 -6.69 9.36 -5.56
C ASN A 13 -6.81 8.18 -6.53
N ILE A 14 -6.76 6.96 -5.98
CA ILE A 14 -6.86 5.72 -6.75
C ILE A 14 -8.34 5.43 -6.98
N ARG A 15 -8.73 5.28 -8.25
CA ARG A 15 -10.06 4.77 -8.61
C ARG A 15 -10.10 3.26 -8.40
N ILE A 16 -10.53 2.84 -7.23
CA ILE A 16 -10.68 1.43 -6.86
C ILE A 16 -12.14 1.03 -7.07
N LYS A 17 -12.38 -0.07 -7.80
CA LYS A 17 -13.73 -0.64 -7.96
C LYS A 17 -14.32 -0.98 -6.58
N PRO A 18 -15.64 -0.83 -6.38
CA PRO A 18 -16.28 -1.07 -5.09
C PRO A 18 -16.07 -2.51 -4.57
N GLU A 19 -16.01 -3.49 -5.47
CA GLU A 19 -15.74 -4.90 -5.14
C GLU A 19 -14.34 -5.08 -4.51
N VAL A 20 -13.33 -4.46 -5.12
CA VAL A 20 -11.95 -4.49 -4.61
C VAL A 20 -11.83 -3.69 -3.32
N ARG A 21 -12.56 -2.57 -3.20
CA ARG A 21 -12.62 -1.79 -1.96
C ARG A 21 -13.12 -2.62 -0.78
N GLY A 22 -14.16 -3.42 -0.96
CA GLY A 22 -14.69 -4.29 0.11
C GLY A 22 -13.70 -5.37 0.55
N LEU A 23 -12.94 -5.93 -0.40
CA LEU A 23 -11.86 -6.87 -0.08
C LEU A 23 -10.73 -6.23 0.72
N ILE A 24 -10.28 -5.04 0.31
CA ILE A 24 -9.22 -4.29 1.00
C ILE A 24 -9.67 -3.91 2.41
N ASP A 25 -10.91 -3.44 2.57
CA ASP A 25 -11.45 -3.03 3.86
C ASP A 25 -11.46 -4.20 4.84
N ARG A 26 -11.98 -5.35 4.41
CA ARG A 26 -12.01 -6.57 5.21
C ARG A 26 -10.61 -7.08 5.55
N ALA A 27 -9.66 -7.00 4.62
CA ALA A 27 -8.28 -7.39 4.87
C ALA A 27 -7.59 -6.43 5.87
N ALA A 28 -7.85 -5.13 5.76
CA ALA A 28 -7.37 -4.13 6.69
C ALA A 28 -7.95 -4.34 8.11
N GLU A 29 -9.25 -4.64 8.21
CA GLU A 29 -9.92 -5.00 9.47
C GLU A 29 -9.30 -6.24 10.12
N LEU A 30 -9.03 -7.29 9.34
CA LEU A 30 -8.37 -8.51 9.82
C LEU A 30 -6.95 -8.27 10.35
N VAL A 31 -6.23 -7.34 9.74
CA VAL A 31 -4.87 -6.94 10.16
C VAL A 31 -4.91 -5.90 11.28
N GLY A 32 -6.08 -5.32 11.59
CA GLY A 32 -6.25 -4.26 12.58
C GLY A 32 -5.58 -2.94 12.18
N LYS A 33 -5.39 -2.70 10.88
CA LYS A 33 -4.77 -1.49 10.32
C LYS A 33 -5.79 -0.69 9.52
N ASN A 34 -5.53 0.61 9.34
CA ASN A 34 -6.39 1.45 8.52
C ASN A 34 -6.27 1.05 7.04
N ARG A 35 -7.35 1.25 6.26
CA ARG A 35 -7.39 0.90 4.83
C ARG A 35 -6.20 1.48 4.05
N THR A 36 -5.82 2.72 4.33
CA THR A 36 -4.70 3.39 3.66
C THR A 36 -3.36 2.73 4.00
N ASP A 37 -3.14 2.37 5.26
CA ASP A 37 -1.92 1.67 5.70
C ASP A 37 -1.83 0.29 5.06
N PHE A 38 -2.94 -0.46 5.00
CA PHE A 38 -2.97 -1.75 4.33
C PHE A 38 -2.65 -1.63 2.83
N VAL A 39 -3.25 -0.64 2.15
CA VAL A 39 -2.99 -0.40 0.72
C VAL A 39 -1.56 0.04 0.48
N LEU A 40 -0.99 0.89 1.33
CA LEU A 40 0.40 1.34 1.23
C LEU A 40 1.37 0.17 1.39
N ASP A 41 1.16 -0.67 2.40
CA ASP A 41 2.00 -1.83 2.67
C ASP A 41 1.95 -2.83 1.50
N ALA A 42 0.74 -3.15 1.02
CA ALA A 42 0.54 -4.00 -0.14
C ALA A 42 1.16 -3.42 -1.42
N ALA A 43 1.00 -2.11 -1.66
CA ALA A 43 1.58 -1.43 -2.82
C ALA A 43 3.11 -1.41 -2.75
N ARG A 44 3.68 -1.21 -1.56
CA ARG A 44 5.13 -1.27 -1.34
C ARG A 44 5.67 -2.67 -1.64
N GLN A 45 5.06 -3.69 -1.04
CA GLN A 45 5.48 -5.07 -1.25
C GLN A 45 5.37 -5.47 -2.72
N ALA A 46 4.28 -5.08 -3.40
CA ALA A 46 4.11 -5.32 -4.83
C ALA A 46 5.15 -4.58 -5.69
N ALA A 47 5.54 -3.37 -5.30
CA ALA A 47 6.60 -2.62 -5.99
C ALA A 47 7.99 -3.26 -5.76
N GLU A 48 8.28 -3.69 -4.54
CA GLU A 48 9.52 -4.41 -4.21
C GLU A 48 9.61 -5.73 -4.97
N ASP A 49 8.51 -6.50 -5.01
CA ASP A 49 8.39 -7.74 -5.77
C ASP A 49 8.56 -7.50 -7.28
N ALA A 50 7.89 -6.50 -7.85
CA ALA A 50 8.04 -6.14 -9.27
C ALA A 50 9.47 -5.69 -9.63
N LEU A 51 10.15 -4.98 -8.72
CA LEU A 51 11.56 -4.60 -8.89
C LEU A 51 12.50 -5.79 -8.76
N LEU A 52 12.19 -6.73 -7.87
CA LEU A 52 12.97 -7.96 -7.66
C LEU A 52 12.80 -8.93 -8.83
N GLU A 53 11.57 -9.13 -9.31
CA GLU A 53 11.28 -9.93 -10.50
C GLU A 53 12.03 -9.38 -11.72
N ARG A 54 12.14 -8.05 -11.86
CA ARG A 54 12.93 -7.40 -12.92
C ARG A 54 14.43 -7.69 -12.83
N THR A 55 14.97 -7.93 -11.64
CA THR A 55 16.41 -8.20 -11.43
C THR A 55 16.76 -9.68 -11.51
N VAL A 56 15.79 -10.59 -11.36
CA VAL A 56 16.01 -12.05 -11.40
C VAL A 56 16.08 -12.60 -12.85
N PHE A 57 15.67 -11.84 -13.86
CA PHE A 57 15.73 -12.25 -15.28
C PHE A 57 16.93 -11.66 -16.07
N MET A 58 18.12 -11.54 -15.47
CA MET A 58 19.36 -11.22 -16.20
C MET A 58 20.36 -12.38 -16.22
#